data_AF-A0A419S9T7-F1
#
_entry.id   AF-A0A419S9T7-F1
#
_cell.length_a   1.000
_cell.length_b   1.000
_cell.length_c   1.000
_cell.angle_alpha   90.00
_cell.angle_beta   90.00
_cell.angle_gamma   90.00
#
_symmetry.space_group_name_H-M   'P 1'
#
loop_
_entity.id
_entity.type
_entity.pdbx_description
1 polymer ?
#
loop_
_entity_poly.entity_id
_entity_poly.type
_entity_poly.pdbx_seq_one_letter_code
_entity_poly.pdbx_strand_id
1 'polypeptide(L)'
;MFEKLNQIVKESEQAFQASNLGQNSLRDAMHEATGVIVDVLKSQIDHGKAKDVMSYFTGKQSNYQGLTKAMTNKYAHRLNRYFNLDMEDARALSENVIPAVMTKFVKQTREEQQQENGVFGMMNWLSGNTVNFENFFLKLNVVSVA
;
A
#
# COMPACT_ATOMS: atom_id res chain seq x y z
N MET A 1 -3.60 -10.80 4.62
CA MET A 1 -2.94 -9.55 4.16
C MET A 1 -3.88 -8.55 3.49
N PHE A 2 -4.60 -8.89 2.40
CA PHE A 2 -5.53 -7.94 1.76
C PHE A 2 -6.57 -7.36 2.74
N GLU A 3 -7.23 -8.24 3.50
CA GLU A 3 -8.24 -7.85 4.48
C GLU A 3 -7.69 -6.92 5.55
N LYS A 4 -6.44 -7.15 5.99
CA LYS A 4 -5.74 -6.27 6.93
C LYS A 4 -5.54 -4.88 6.33
N LEU A 5 -5.03 -4.78 5.10
CA LEU A 5 -4.90 -3.49 4.43
C LEU A 5 -6.25 -2.79 4.26
N ASN A 6 -7.28 -3.53 3.86
CA ASN A 6 -8.65 -3.02 3.74
C ASN A 6 -9.18 -2.50 5.09
N GLN A 7 -8.86 -3.19 6.19
CA GLN A 7 -9.19 -2.75 7.53
C GLN A 7 -8.47 -1.44 7.91
N ILE A 8 -7.18 -1.30 7.58
CA ILE A 8 -6.42 -0.04 7.78
C ILE A 8 -7.05 1.12 6.99
N VAL A 9 -7.53 0.86 5.78
CA VAL A 9 -8.22 1.89 4.98
C VAL A 9 -9.53 2.31 5.66
N LYS A 10 -10.34 1.35 6.12
CA LYS A 10 -11.57 1.64 6.87
C LYS A 10 -11.31 2.42 8.15
N GLU A 11 -10.29 2.06 8.91
CA GLU A 11 -9.84 2.81 10.10
C GLU A 11 -9.27 4.20 9.77
N SER A 12 -9.09 4.50 8.50
CA SER A 12 -8.67 5.81 7.99
C SER A 12 -9.85 6.57 7.36
N GLU A 13 -11.09 6.18 7.64
CA GLU A 13 -12.32 6.83 7.15
C GLU A 13 -12.35 8.34 7.40
N GLN A 14 -11.77 8.82 8.50
CA GLN A 14 -11.62 10.26 8.76
C GLN A 14 -10.89 11.00 7.63
N ALA A 15 -9.92 10.36 6.96
CA ALA A 15 -9.21 10.95 5.83
C ALA A 15 -10.09 11.13 4.58
N PHE A 16 -11.27 10.49 4.54
CA PHE A 16 -12.23 10.59 3.45
C PHE A 16 -13.37 11.58 3.73
N GLN A 17 -13.48 12.11 4.94
CA GLN A 17 -14.61 12.99 5.34
C GLN A 17 -14.68 14.30 4.55
N ALA A 18 -13.56 14.75 3.97
CA ALA A 18 -13.51 15.93 3.12
C ALA A 18 -14.02 15.66 1.68
N SER A 19 -14.34 14.42 1.33
CA SER A 19 -14.82 14.09 -0.01
C SER A 19 -16.33 14.30 -0.15
N ASN A 20 -16.76 14.72 -1.34
CA ASN A 20 -18.18 14.86 -1.71
C ASN A 20 -18.83 13.51 -2.08
N LEU A 21 -18.30 12.39 -1.60
CA LEU A 21 -18.78 11.04 -1.94
C LEU A 21 -20.02 10.67 -1.12
N GLY A 22 -21.04 10.11 -1.77
CA GLY A 22 -22.15 9.45 -1.08
C GLY A 22 -21.69 8.16 -0.37
N GLN A 23 -22.45 7.67 0.62
CA GLN A 23 -22.04 6.53 1.47
C GLN A 23 -21.62 5.25 0.70
N ASN A 24 -22.35 4.87 -0.35
CA ASN A 24 -21.99 3.69 -1.15
C ASN A 24 -20.66 3.92 -1.90
N SER A 25 -20.54 5.07 -2.57
CA SER A 25 -19.33 5.47 -3.29
C SER A 25 -18.12 5.63 -2.36
N LEU A 26 -18.34 6.04 -1.11
CA LEU A 26 -17.29 6.13 -0.09
C LEU A 26 -16.70 4.76 0.24
N ARG A 27 -17.55 3.76 0.51
CA ARG A 27 -17.10 2.39 0.80
C ARG A 27 -16.36 1.78 -0.39
N ASP A 28 -16.87 2.02 -1.59
CA ASP A 28 -16.27 1.51 -2.82
C ASP A 28 -14.93 2.21 -3.11
N ALA A 29 -14.81 3.52 -2.82
CA ALA A 29 -13.56 4.27 -2.93
C ALA A 29 -12.51 3.78 -1.91
N MET A 30 -12.90 3.46 -0.69
CA MET A 30 -12.02 2.82 0.29
C MET A 30 -11.50 1.46 -0.20
N HIS A 31 -12.38 0.64 -0.77
CA HIS A 31 -11.96 -0.62 -1.37
C HIS A 31 -10.99 -0.41 -2.54
N GLU A 32 -11.25 0.60 -3.36
CA GLU A 32 -10.39 1.00 -4.48
C GLU A 32 -9.01 1.45 -4.01
N ALA A 33 -8.90 2.20 -2.91
CA ALA A 33 -7.62 2.58 -2.32
C ALA A 33 -6.76 1.35 -1.96
N THR A 34 -7.40 0.32 -1.38
CA THR A 34 -6.75 -0.96 -1.09
C THR A 34 -6.21 -1.59 -2.38
N GLY A 35 -7.05 -1.68 -3.42
CA GLY A 35 -6.67 -2.24 -4.72
C GLY A 35 -5.51 -1.49 -5.38
N VAL A 36 -5.52 -0.16 -5.34
CA VAL A 36 -4.43 0.66 -5.90
C VAL A 36 -3.10 0.40 -5.21
N ILE A 37 -3.09 0.33 -3.88
CA ILE A 37 -1.87 0.06 -3.10
C ILE A 37 -1.31 -1.31 -3.50
N VAL A 38 -2.15 -2.34 -3.54
CA VAL A 38 -1.74 -3.70 -3.93
C VAL A 38 -1.19 -3.73 -5.34
N ASP A 39 -1.90 -3.13 -6.29
CA ASP A 39 -1.46 -3.13 -7.68
C ASP A 39 -0.10 -2.45 -7.87
N VAL A 40 0.14 -1.32 -7.19
CA VAL A 40 1.41 -0.58 -7.32
C VAL A 40 2.54 -1.40 -6.72
N LEU A 41 2.34 -1.97 -5.53
CA LEU A 41 3.35 -2.80 -4.86
C LEU A 41 3.66 -4.06 -5.67
N LYS A 42 2.62 -4.76 -6.15
CA LYS A 42 2.77 -5.94 -7.01
C LYS A 42 3.50 -5.59 -8.30
N SER A 43 3.13 -4.47 -8.94
CA SER A 43 3.81 -4.02 -10.16
C SER A 43 5.31 -3.78 -9.93
N GLN A 44 5.73 -3.28 -8.77
CA GLN A 44 7.17 -3.16 -8.50
C GLN A 44 7.86 -4.53 -8.44
N ILE A 45 7.24 -5.51 -7.79
CA ILE A 45 7.77 -6.88 -7.72
C ILE A 45 7.87 -7.49 -9.13
N ASP A 46 6.81 -7.38 -9.92
CA ASP A 46 6.75 -7.91 -11.28
C ASP A 46 7.83 -7.28 -12.20
N HIS A 47 8.22 -6.03 -11.94
CA HIS A 47 9.31 -5.33 -12.64
C HIS A 47 10.70 -5.52 -12.00
N GLY A 48 10.87 -6.52 -11.12
CA GLY A 48 12.17 -6.84 -10.51
C GLY A 48 12.61 -5.90 -9.38
N LYS A 49 11.74 -5.02 -8.89
CA LYS A 49 12.03 -4.04 -7.83
C LYS A 49 11.61 -4.51 -6.44
N ALA A 50 11.64 -5.83 -6.20
CA ALA A 50 11.28 -6.41 -4.92
C ALA A 50 12.14 -5.86 -3.75
N LYS A 51 13.42 -5.57 -4.01
CA LYS A 51 14.31 -4.95 -3.02
C LYS A 51 13.84 -3.54 -2.62
N ASP A 52 13.33 -2.76 -3.56
CA ASP A 52 12.85 -1.40 -3.29
C ASP A 52 11.58 -1.45 -2.42
N VAL A 53 10.68 -2.41 -2.71
CA VAL A 53 9.48 -2.65 -1.89
C VAL A 53 9.88 -3.11 -0.48
N MET A 54 10.78 -4.09 -0.37
CA MET A 54 11.30 -4.53 0.93
C MET A 54 11.90 -3.35 1.72
N SER A 55 12.73 -2.54 1.06
CA SER A 55 13.39 -1.37 1.66
C SER A 55 12.40 -0.27 2.06
N TYR A 56 11.29 -0.13 1.33
CA TYR A 56 10.20 0.74 1.74
C TYR A 56 9.61 0.24 3.06
N PHE A 57 9.32 -1.06 3.18
CA PHE A 57 8.73 -1.60 4.41
C PHE A 57 9.71 -1.79 5.57
N THR A 58 11.04 -1.77 5.37
CA THR A 58 12.03 -1.92 6.46
C THR A 58 12.87 -0.68 6.73
N GLY A 59 12.99 0.24 5.78
CA GLY A 59 13.90 1.39 5.82
C GLY A 59 13.46 2.54 6.74
N LYS A 60 14.17 3.66 6.73
CA LYS A 60 13.72 4.85 7.49
C LYS A 60 12.52 5.53 6.80
N GLN A 61 11.69 6.22 7.59
CA GLN A 61 10.45 6.86 7.16
C GLN A 61 10.59 7.80 5.93
N SER A 62 11.81 8.30 5.68
CA SER A 62 12.15 9.17 4.55
C SER A 62 12.12 8.49 3.18
N ASN A 63 12.15 7.16 3.09
CA ASN A 63 12.19 6.44 1.80
C ASN A 63 10.81 6.27 1.14
N TYR A 64 9.75 6.84 1.72
CA TYR A 64 8.38 6.56 1.26
C TYR A 64 7.95 7.35 0.01
N GLN A 65 8.67 8.40 -0.39
CA GLN A 65 8.11 9.42 -1.27
C GLN A 65 7.77 8.92 -2.68
N GLY A 66 8.60 8.06 -3.28
CA GLY A 66 8.39 7.62 -4.67
C GLY A 66 7.17 6.69 -4.84
N LEU A 67 7.08 5.65 -4.01
CA LEU A 67 6.00 4.66 -4.09
C LEU A 67 4.67 5.24 -3.60
N THR A 68 4.67 5.99 -2.50
CA THR A 68 3.46 6.66 -2.01
C THR A 68 2.92 7.62 -3.06
N LYS A 69 3.77 8.41 -3.71
CA LYS A 69 3.33 9.31 -4.80
C LYS A 69 2.73 8.55 -5.99
N ALA A 70 3.31 7.41 -6.37
CA ALA A 70 2.75 6.57 -7.43
C ALA A 70 1.35 6.05 -7.08
N MET A 71 1.15 5.62 -5.82
CA MET A 71 -0.16 5.20 -5.31
C MET A 71 -1.15 6.36 -5.26
N THR A 72 -0.74 7.52 -4.74
CA THR A 72 -1.55 8.75 -4.71
C THR A 72 -2.03 9.15 -6.10
N ASN A 73 -1.12 9.20 -7.08
CA ASN A 73 -1.47 9.54 -8.45
C ASN A 73 -2.44 8.52 -9.07
N LYS A 74 -2.16 7.22 -8.90
CA LYS A 74 -3.02 6.16 -9.45
C LYS A 74 -4.41 6.18 -8.80
N TYR A 75 -4.49 6.44 -7.51
CA TYR A 75 -5.76 6.54 -6.79
C TYR A 75 -6.58 7.75 -7.25
N ALA A 76 -5.94 8.92 -7.40
CA ALA A 76 -6.61 10.12 -7.93
C ALA A 76 -7.21 9.86 -9.33
N HIS A 77 -6.47 9.18 -10.20
CA HIS A 77 -6.99 8.79 -11.51
C HIS A 77 -8.17 7.81 -11.43
N ARG A 78 -8.18 6.87 -10.48
CA ARG A 78 -9.31 5.94 -10.29
C ARG A 78 -10.54 6.62 -9.69
N LEU A 79 -10.34 7.51 -8.73
CA LEU A 79 -11.40 8.36 -8.19
C LEU A 79 -12.06 9.19 -9.28
N ASN A 80 -11.25 9.84 -10.12
CA ASN A 80 -11.79 10.60 -11.24
C ASN A 80 -12.56 9.73 -12.24
N ARG A 81 -12.00 8.56 -12.60
CA ARG A 81 -12.57 7.69 -13.63
C ARG A 81 -13.83 6.93 -13.19
N TYR A 82 -13.87 6.46 -11.95
CA TYR A 82 -14.89 5.52 -11.49
C TYR A 82 -15.87 6.12 -10.48
N PHE A 83 -15.51 7.23 -9.85
CA PHE A 83 -16.30 7.89 -8.80
C PHE A 83 -16.76 9.29 -9.19
N ASN A 84 -16.44 9.74 -10.41
CA ASN A 84 -16.81 11.04 -10.96
C ASN A 84 -16.40 12.24 -10.09
N LEU A 85 -15.35 12.09 -9.27
CA LEU A 85 -14.68 13.22 -8.65
C LEU A 85 -13.94 13.99 -9.74
N ASP A 86 -13.98 15.32 -9.73
CA ASP A 86 -13.05 16.07 -10.58
C ASP A 86 -11.61 15.79 -10.14
N MET A 87 -10.65 16.09 -11.02
CA MET A 87 -9.26 15.73 -10.77
C MET A 87 -8.64 16.50 -9.60
N GLU A 88 -9.16 17.67 -9.25
CA GLU A 88 -8.68 18.47 -8.11
C GLU A 88 -9.11 17.81 -6.80
N ASP A 89 -10.41 17.54 -6.65
CA ASP A 89 -10.96 16.83 -5.50
C ASP A 89 -10.36 15.42 -5.35
N ALA A 90 -10.20 14.71 -6.47
CA ALA A 90 -9.59 13.37 -6.47
C ALA A 90 -8.13 13.38 -6.00
N ARG A 91 -7.36 14.41 -6.38
CA ARG A 91 -5.97 14.58 -5.91
C ARG A 91 -5.93 14.91 -4.43
N ALA A 92 -6.72 15.90 -4.00
CA ALA A 92 -6.78 16.30 -2.59
C ALA A 92 -7.15 15.11 -1.69
N LEU A 93 -8.16 14.32 -2.09
CA LEU A 93 -8.52 13.11 -1.37
C LEU A 93 -7.38 12.08 -1.34
N SER A 94 -6.71 11.86 -2.48
CA SER A 94 -5.62 10.88 -2.57
C SER A 94 -4.37 11.26 -1.78
N GLU A 95 -4.04 12.56 -1.73
CA GLU A 95 -2.93 13.12 -0.97
C GLU A 95 -3.15 13.02 0.54
N ASN A 96 -4.40 12.99 0.98
CA ASN A 96 -4.74 12.75 2.39
C ASN A 96 -4.76 11.25 2.72
N VAL A 97 -5.51 10.46 1.93
CA VAL A 97 -5.81 9.06 2.24
C VAL A 97 -4.58 8.17 2.11
N ILE A 98 -3.89 8.20 0.97
CA ILE A 98 -2.83 7.22 0.68
C ILE A 98 -1.66 7.35 1.67
N PRO A 99 -1.13 8.54 1.98
CA PRO A 99 -0.06 8.67 2.98
C PRO A 99 -0.47 8.19 4.37
N ALA A 100 -1.69 8.50 4.81
CA ALA A 100 -2.20 8.07 6.12
C ALA A 100 -2.30 6.54 6.22
N VAL A 101 -2.87 5.90 5.20
CA VAL A 101 -2.99 4.43 5.11
C VAL A 101 -1.61 3.78 5.06
N MET A 102 -0.71 4.28 4.21
CA MET A 102 0.62 3.69 4.06
C MET A 102 1.48 3.84 5.31
N THR A 103 1.35 4.95 6.04
CA THR A 103 2.04 5.14 7.33
C THR A 103 1.62 4.05 8.32
N LYS A 104 0.31 3.81 8.47
CA LYS A 104 -0.22 2.76 9.33
C LYS A 104 0.19 1.36 8.85
N PHE A 105 0.11 1.11 7.55
CA PHE A 105 0.42 -0.20 6.98
C PHE A 105 1.90 -0.57 7.13
N VAL A 106 2.82 0.37 6.87
CA VAL A 106 4.25 0.13 7.10
C VAL A 106 4.52 -0.11 8.58
N LYS A 107 3.94 0.70 9.47
CA LYS A 107 4.10 0.52 10.92
C LYS A 107 3.66 -0.87 11.37
N GLN A 108 2.42 -1.27 11.05
CA GLN A 108 1.89 -2.57 11.44
C GLN A 108 2.69 -3.75 10.85
N THR A 109 3.13 -3.64 9.59
CA THR A 109 3.91 -4.71 8.94
C THR A 109 5.31 -4.85 9.52
N ARG A 110 5.87 -3.79 10.12
CA ARG A 110 7.16 -3.84 10.84
C ARG A 110 7.05 -4.38 12.25
N GLU A 111 5.98 -4.02 12.95
CA GLU A 111 5.77 -4.40 14.35
C GLU A 111 5.37 -5.87 14.49
N GLU A 112 4.85 -6.48 13.43
CA GLU A 112 4.48 -7.90 13.42
C GLU A 112 5.71 -8.81 13.28
N GLN A 113 6.01 -9.47 14.41
CA GLN A 113 7.10 -10.43 14.55
C GLN A 113 6.78 -11.81 13.94
N GLN A 114 5.50 -12.12 13.71
CA GLN A 114 5.10 -13.35 13.05
C GLN A 114 5.41 -13.24 11.55
N GLN A 115 6.26 -14.15 11.05
CA GLN A 115 6.74 -14.14 9.65
C GLN A 115 5.62 -14.08 8.61
N GLU A 116 4.46 -14.70 8.87
CA GLU A 116 3.29 -14.70 7.97
C GLU A 116 2.60 -13.33 7.83
N ASN A 117 2.72 -12.47 8.84
CA ASN A 117 2.01 -11.18 8.89
C ASN A 117 2.99 -9.98 8.76
N GLY A 118 4.28 -10.20 9.03
CA GLY A 118 5.35 -9.23 8.82
C GLY A 118 5.75 -9.01 7.36
N VAL A 119 6.89 -8.35 7.15
CA VAL A 119 7.34 -7.90 5.81
C VAL A 119 7.52 -9.06 4.83
N PHE A 120 8.08 -10.20 5.25
CA PHE A 120 8.23 -11.36 4.36
C PHE A 120 6.88 -11.97 3.96
N GLY A 121 5.94 -12.11 4.91
CA GLY A 121 4.58 -12.55 4.62
C GLY A 121 3.85 -11.63 3.64
N MET A 122 4.01 -10.32 3.80
CA MET A 122 3.52 -9.33 2.84
C MET A 122 4.13 -9.53 1.44
N MET A 123 5.45 -9.66 1.34
CA MET A 123 6.15 -9.84 0.06
C MET A 123 5.72 -11.14 -0.64
N ASN A 124 5.61 -12.24 0.11
CA ASN A 124 5.13 -13.52 -0.40
C ASN A 124 3.70 -13.38 -0.92
N TRP A 125 2.81 -12.77 -0.14
CA TRP A 125 1.43 -12.51 -0.54
C TRP A 125 1.33 -11.68 -1.84
N LEU A 126 2.13 -10.61 -1.98
CA LEU A 126 2.14 -9.78 -3.19
C LEU A 126 2.58 -10.56 -4.45
N SER A 127 3.46 -11.55 -4.31
CA SER A 127 3.83 -12.48 -5.40
C SER A 127 2.81 -13.59 -5.66
N GLY A 128 1.69 -13.62 -4.94
CA GLY A 128 0.74 -14.73 -4.98
C GLY A 128 1.29 -16.02 -4.38
N ASN A 129 2.22 -15.90 -3.42
CA ASN A 129 2.95 -16.99 -2.78
C ASN A 129 3.76 -17.88 -3.73
N THR A 130 4.12 -17.36 -4.91
CA THR A 130 4.97 -18.06 -5.89
C THR A 130 6.46 -17.92 -5.57
N VAL A 131 6.83 -16.89 -4.80
CA VAL A 131 8.21 -16.63 -4.35
C VAL A 131 8.26 -16.68 -2.83
N ASN A 132 9.25 -17.40 -2.28
CA ASN A 132 9.61 -17.30 -0.87
C ASN A 132 10.70 -16.23 -0.72
N PHE A 133 10.30 -15.02 -0.34
CA PHE A 133 11.19 -13.87 -0.27
C PHE A 133 12.20 -13.94 0.87
N GLU A 134 11.87 -14.63 1.96
CA GLU A 134 12.84 -14.87 3.02
C GLU A 134 14.04 -15.65 2.48
N ASN A 135 13.80 -16.80 1.85
CA ASN A 135 14.83 -17.60 1.20
C ASN A 135 15.53 -16.84 0.06
N PHE A 136 14.78 -16.07 -0.72
CA PHE A 136 15.34 -15.26 -1.81
C PHE A 136 16.34 -14.23 -1.30
N PHE A 137 15.97 -13.43 -0.29
CA PHE A 137 16.83 -12.37 0.23
C PHE A 137 18.02 -12.92 1.04
N LEU A 138 17.86 -14.05 1.73
CA LEU A 138 18.97 -14.77 2.37
C LEU A 138 20.01 -15.23 1.34
N LYS A 139 19.57 -15.82 0.22
CA LYS A 139 20.47 -16.27 -0.85
C LYS A 139 21.22 -15.13 -1.54
N LEU A 140 20.63 -13.92 -1.55
CA LEU A 140 21.26 -12.74 -2.13
C LEU A 140 22.22 -12.01 -1.16
N ASN A 141 22.32 -12.45 0.10
CA ASN A 141 23.13 -11.80 1.13
C ASN A 141 22.75 -10.32 1.36
N VAL A 142 21.48 -9.97 1.09
CA VAL A 142 20.97 -8.57 1.15
C VAL A 142 20.39 -8.24 2.54
N VAL A 143 20.16 -9.25 3.38
CA VAL A 143 19.62 -9.09 4.74
C VAL A 143 20.49 -9.89 5.71
N SER A 144 21.20 -9.20 6.61
CA SER A 144 21.79 -9.82 7.79
C SER A 144 20.67 -10.09 8.78
N VAL A 145 20.37 -11.36 9.05
CA VAL A 145 19.55 -11.74 10.19
C VAL A 145 20.42 -11.53 11.43
N ALA A 146 20.02 -10.59 12.28
CA ALA A 146 20.57 -10.41 13.63
C ALA A 146 19.51 -10.88 14.63
#